data_AF-A0A1B6C8G0-F1
#
_entry.id   AF-A0A1B6C8G0-F1
#
_cell.length_a   1.000
_cell.length_b   1.000
_cell.length_c   1.000
_cell.angle_alpha   90.00
_cell.angle_beta   90.00
_cell.angle_gamma   90.00
#
_symmetry.space_group_name_H-M   'P 1'
#
loop_
_entity.id
_entity.type
_entity.pdbx_description
1 polymer ?
#
loop_
_entity_poly.entity_id
_entity_poly.type
_entity_poly.pdbx_seq_one_letter_code
_entity_poly.pdbx_strand_id
1 'polypeptide(L)'
;MSHLYLEVFSLCGNVVQVPVNTAICLFNLMYLETPKNINLNFILTKRQENFLNVDTSCLQYKLLSEEELESFILNCCFPIFVPSDKSCCIAGLCAVLRQVIKHSEKKWKHLLGFREACLFACAEVSLWTKYCEVDVVVTAQELLSDQSSCIRIPRIPENIVRFEEHLGQPVRVHNIGKIIEKNQENSIEHRFAEGWKLSLADLIIFPCLRIFIQFMGSDELSQYIPLTIQWYKRMCDQQNILNSLNIIYDLKNKLSSPLNVTYIIPTVPKQSLYKSDPKRYRPRSKIFTRQEDVESVLSIVEGLDTSINYDSKPFGFEVTFNWNNTPEDIKPDVPKSRLDRKCQQLENLCKAVIKIAKIGDIIVDFCCGSGHLGILLAYYLPHCQIVLLDNKEESLARGIKKVKQLGLNNVSLIQCNLNYFKGHFQVVL
;
A
#
# COMPACT_ATOMS: atom_id res chain seq x y z
N MET A 1 15.37 -8.33 -15.77
CA MET A 1 15.41 -7.84 -14.38
C MET A 1 14.15 -7.03 -14.14
N SER A 2 13.62 -7.04 -12.91
CA SER A 2 12.48 -6.19 -12.54
C SER A 2 12.96 -4.76 -12.29
N HIS A 3 12.06 -3.78 -12.30
CA HIS A 3 12.39 -2.37 -12.15
C HIS A 3 11.72 -1.78 -10.92
N LEU A 4 12.48 -1.04 -10.13
CA LEU A 4 11.99 -0.23 -9.01
C LEU A 4 12.17 1.24 -9.37
N TYR A 5 11.09 2.01 -9.34
CA TYR A 5 11.06 3.43 -9.64
C TYR A 5 10.77 4.19 -8.35
N LEU A 6 11.71 5.04 -7.95
CA LEU A 6 11.62 5.86 -6.74
C LEU A 6 11.71 7.33 -7.09
N GLU A 7 10.90 8.14 -6.43
CA GLU A 7 10.92 9.59 -6.56
C GLU A 7 12.14 10.20 -5.87
N VAL A 8 12.78 11.17 -6.53
CA VAL A 8 13.86 12.01 -5.98
C VAL A 8 13.65 13.46 -6.37
N PHE A 9 14.07 14.40 -5.53
CA PHE A 9 13.87 15.83 -5.72
C PHE A 9 15.09 16.57 -6.27
N SER A 10 16.28 16.07 -5.97
CA SER A 10 17.53 16.62 -6.48
C SER A 10 18.67 15.61 -6.32
N LEU A 11 19.74 15.83 -7.09
CA LEU A 11 21.00 15.07 -7.04
C LEU A 11 22.16 16.06 -6.98
N CYS A 12 22.97 15.97 -5.93
CA CYS A 12 24.20 16.74 -5.76
C CYS A 12 25.36 15.81 -5.43
N GLY A 13 26.16 15.46 -6.45
CA GLY A 13 27.21 14.44 -6.31
C GLY A 13 26.62 13.08 -6.01
N ASN A 14 27.03 12.46 -4.89
CA ASN A 14 26.51 11.18 -4.41
C ASN A 14 25.35 11.32 -3.41
N VAL A 15 24.78 12.51 -3.26
CA VAL A 15 23.69 12.77 -2.32
C VAL A 15 22.42 13.09 -3.09
N VAL A 16 21.35 12.35 -2.79
CA VAL A 16 20.00 12.61 -3.32
C VAL A 16 19.08 13.12 -2.22
N GLN A 17 18.23 14.08 -2.58
CA GLN A 17 17.12 14.50 -1.73
C GLN A 17 15.89 13.68 -2.10
N VAL A 18 15.27 13.05 -1.11
CA VAL A 18 14.18 12.09 -1.34
C VAL A 18 13.03 12.26 -0.35
N PRO A 19 11.80 11.92 -0.74
CA PRO A 19 10.69 11.82 0.21
C PRO A 19 10.87 10.64 1.16
N VAL A 20 10.12 10.65 2.26
CA VAL A 20 10.13 9.59 3.29
C VAL A 20 9.91 8.19 2.67
N ASN A 21 8.98 8.04 1.73
CA ASN A 21 8.71 6.75 1.08
C ASN A 21 9.94 6.20 0.35
N THR A 22 10.66 7.04 -0.40
CA THR A 22 11.89 6.65 -1.08
C THR A 22 12.98 6.30 -0.08
N ALA A 23 13.12 7.07 1.02
CA ALA A 23 14.08 6.75 2.08
C ALA A 23 13.82 5.38 2.71
N ILE A 24 12.55 5.04 2.98
CA ILE A 24 12.15 3.71 3.47
C ILE A 24 12.51 2.62 2.44
N CYS A 25 12.23 2.85 1.16
CA CYS A 25 12.60 1.91 0.10
C CYS A 25 14.11 1.68 0.03
N LEU A 26 14.91 2.74 0.06
CA LEU A 26 16.36 2.65 0.01
C LEU A 26 16.93 1.95 1.26
N PHE A 27 16.41 2.25 2.45
CA PHE A 27 16.75 1.53 3.69
C PHE A 27 16.50 0.02 3.56
N ASN A 28 15.33 -0.37 3.03
CA ASN A 28 15.00 -1.77 2.81
C ASN A 28 15.90 -2.43 1.75
N LEU A 29 16.25 -1.75 0.67
CA LEU A 29 17.21 -2.27 -0.32
C LEU A 29 18.57 -2.55 0.30
N MET A 30 19.06 -1.65 1.17
CA MET A 30 20.32 -1.85 1.89
C MET A 30 20.24 -3.02 2.87
N TYR A 31 19.12 -3.17 3.58
CA TYR A 31 18.88 -4.29 4.48
C TYR A 31 18.90 -5.63 3.75
N LEU A 32 18.38 -5.65 2.53
CA LEU A 32 18.32 -6.82 1.66
C LEU A 32 19.61 -7.06 0.86
N GLU A 33 20.70 -6.33 1.14
CA GLU A 33 21.99 -6.41 0.46
C GLU A 33 21.91 -6.09 -1.05
N THR A 34 21.07 -5.12 -1.43
CA THR A 34 20.88 -4.62 -2.81
C THR A 34 20.59 -5.74 -3.82
N PRO A 35 19.33 -6.20 -3.92
CA PRO A 35 18.97 -7.35 -4.74
C PRO A 35 19.36 -7.19 -6.21
N LYS A 36 20.24 -8.06 -6.72
CA LYS A 36 20.79 -8.00 -8.09
C LYS A 36 19.76 -8.13 -9.21
N ASN A 37 18.56 -8.67 -8.92
CA ASN A 37 17.50 -8.87 -9.90
C ASN A 37 16.60 -7.65 -10.10
N ILE A 38 16.89 -6.54 -9.41
CA ILE A 38 16.09 -5.32 -9.39
C ILE A 38 16.94 -4.15 -9.89
N ASN A 39 16.50 -3.53 -10.98
CA ASN A 39 17.06 -2.29 -11.49
C ASN A 39 16.46 -1.10 -10.73
N LEU A 40 17.28 -0.34 -10.02
CA LEU A 40 16.85 0.89 -9.36
C LEU A 40 16.85 2.06 -10.34
N ASN A 41 15.72 2.78 -10.41
CA ASN A 41 15.54 3.95 -11.27
C ASN A 41 15.04 5.12 -10.39
N PHE A 42 15.75 6.23 -10.41
CA PHE A 42 15.36 7.46 -9.77
C PHE A 42 14.66 8.38 -10.75
N ILE A 43 13.49 8.88 -10.35
CA ILE A 43 12.67 9.78 -11.14
C ILE A 43 12.77 11.16 -10.53
N LEU A 44 13.36 12.09 -11.27
CA LEU A 44 13.48 13.46 -10.81
C LEU A 44 12.12 14.15 -10.91
N THR A 45 11.54 14.51 -9.78
CA THR A 45 10.26 15.22 -9.68
C THR A 45 10.46 16.62 -9.08
N LYS A 46 9.37 17.40 -9.03
CA LYS A 46 9.41 18.74 -8.45
C LYS A 46 9.74 18.66 -6.96
N ARG A 47 10.69 19.50 -6.53
CA ARG A 47 11.14 19.58 -5.14
C ARG A 47 9.98 19.91 -4.19
N GLN A 48 9.91 19.16 -3.09
CA GLN A 48 9.07 19.46 -1.94
C GLN A 48 9.92 19.98 -0.77
N GLU A 49 9.28 20.68 0.19
CA GLU A 49 9.97 21.22 1.37
C GLU A 49 10.49 20.12 2.30
N ASN A 50 9.81 18.96 2.33
CA ASN A 50 10.12 17.86 3.23
C ASN A 50 10.94 16.77 2.53
N PHE A 51 12.23 16.68 2.86
CA PHE A 51 13.13 15.69 2.25
C PHE A 51 14.15 15.15 3.24
N LEU A 52 14.70 14.00 2.88
CA LEU A 52 15.87 13.39 3.52
C LEU A 52 17.01 13.32 2.50
N ASN A 53 18.22 13.52 2.98
CA ASN A 53 19.46 13.41 2.24
C ASN A 53 19.99 11.98 2.36
N VAL A 54 20.12 11.31 1.22
CA VAL A 54 20.58 9.91 1.15
C VAL A 54 21.87 9.81 0.32
N ASP A 55 22.86 9.12 0.88
CA ASP A 55 24.09 8.71 0.22
C ASP A 55 23.84 7.56 -0.74
N THR A 56 24.10 7.79 -2.02
CA THR A 56 23.91 6.80 -3.08
C THR A 56 25.21 6.23 -3.60
N SER A 57 26.36 6.51 -2.97
CA SER A 57 27.69 6.04 -3.41
C SER A 57 27.79 4.51 -3.52
N CYS A 58 27.01 3.78 -2.72
CA CYS A 58 26.94 2.33 -2.73
C CYS A 58 25.80 1.75 -3.60
N LEU A 59 25.03 2.59 -4.29
CA LEU A 59 23.87 2.19 -5.07
C LEU A 59 24.14 2.31 -6.56
N GLN A 60 23.73 1.29 -7.32
CA GLN A 60 23.66 1.37 -8.78
C GLN A 60 22.24 1.75 -9.18
N TYR A 61 22.08 2.87 -9.87
CA TYR A 61 20.78 3.36 -10.32
C TYR A 61 20.87 4.06 -11.67
N LYS A 62 19.71 4.22 -12.31
CA LYS A 62 19.52 5.10 -13.47
C LYS A 62 18.72 6.32 -13.05
N LEU A 63 19.13 7.51 -13.45
CA LEU A 63 18.33 8.72 -13.30
C LEU A 63 17.50 8.89 -14.59
N LEU A 64 16.19 9.03 -14.44
CA LEU A 64 15.24 9.20 -15.54
C LEU A 64 14.35 10.42 -15.26
N SER A 65 13.87 11.05 -16.32
CA SER A 65 12.79 12.03 -16.31
C SER A 65 11.42 11.35 -16.41
N GLU A 66 10.34 12.07 -16.07
CA GLU A 66 8.98 11.56 -16.25
C GLU A 66 8.65 11.28 -17.73
N GLU A 67 9.27 12.00 -18.66
CA GLU A 67 9.07 11.85 -20.12
C GLU A 67 9.60 10.51 -20.66
N GLU A 68 10.54 9.88 -19.95
CA GLU A 68 11.12 8.58 -20.31
C GLU A 68 10.28 7.39 -19.80
N LEU A 69 9.19 7.64 -19.07
CA LEU A 69 8.37 6.60 -18.46
C LEU A 69 7.18 6.21 -19.35
N GLU A 70 6.84 4.92 -19.29
CA GLU A 70 5.63 4.40 -19.92
C GLU A 70 4.38 4.98 -19.23
N SER A 71 3.33 5.29 -20.00
CA SER A 71 2.15 6.03 -19.53
C SER A 71 1.46 5.38 -18.32
N PHE A 72 1.44 4.05 -18.25
CA PHE A 72 0.80 3.33 -17.13
C PHE A 72 1.60 3.42 -15.81
N ILE A 73 2.90 3.75 -15.87
CA ILE A 73 3.72 4.06 -14.68
C ILE A 73 3.35 5.46 -14.18
N LEU A 74 3.21 6.43 -15.09
CA LEU A 74 2.85 7.81 -14.76
C LEU A 74 1.45 7.95 -14.13
N ASN A 75 0.57 6.97 -14.36
CA ASN A 75 -0.73 6.89 -13.72
C ASN A 75 -0.68 6.55 -12.22
N CYS A 76 0.49 6.27 -11.66
CA CYS A 76 0.66 5.90 -10.26
C CYS A 76 1.59 6.85 -9.49
N CYS A 77 1.36 6.99 -8.20
CA CYS A 77 2.28 7.62 -7.27
C CYS A 77 3.44 6.67 -6.93
N PHE A 78 4.64 7.23 -6.70
CA PHE A 78 5.81 6.46 -6.27
C PHE A 78 5.69 6.01 -4.80
N PRO A 79 6.32 4.89 -4.40
CA PRO A 79 7.21 4.02 -5.19
C PRO A 79 6.43 3.10 -6.13
N ILE A 80 7.08 2.68 -7.21
CA ILE A 80 6.50 1.75 -8.21
C ILE A 80 7.47 0.60 -8.49
N PHE A 81 6.94 -0.62 -8.57
CA PHE A 81 7.64 -1.81 -9.00
C PHE A 81 7.02 -2.37 -10.28
N VAL A 82 7.84 -2.68 -11.27
CA VAL A 82 7.42 -3.31 -12.52
C VAL A 82 8.17 -4.64 -12.67
N PRO A 83 7.48 -5.80 -12.73
CA PRO A 83 8.12 -7.08 -12.99
C PRO A 83 8.86 -7.10 -14.32
N SER A 84 9.83 -8.01 -14.47
CA SER A 84 10.65 -8.08 -15.70
C SER A 84 9.87 -8.33 -16.98
N ASP A 85 8.69 -8.95 -16.90
CA ASP A 85 7.82 -9.21 -18.04
C ASP A 85 6.85 -8.06 -18.34
N LYS A 86 6.95 -6.95 -17.59
CA LYS A 86 6.10 -5.75 -17.68
C LYS A 86 4.60 -6.06 -17.65
N SER A 87 4.21 -7.14 -16.98
CA SER A 87 2.83 -7.61 -16.96
C SER A 87 1.87 -6.73 -16.16
N CYS A 88 2.38 -5.96 -15.20
CA CYS A 88 1.62 -5.02 -14.39
C CYS A 88 2.52 -3.94 -13.79
N CYS A 89 1.90 -2.82 -13.40
CA CYS A 89 2.50 -1.82 -12.53
C CYS A 89 2.05 -2.07 -11.09
N ILE A 90 2.98 -2.11 -10.14
CA ILE A 90 2.69 -2.34 -8.73
C ILE A 90 3.08 -1.07 -7.98
N ALA A 91 2.11 -0.36 -7.43
CA ALA A 91 2.32 0.88 -6.69
C ALA A 91 1.83 0.74 -5.25
N GLY A 92 2.43 1.52 -4.35
CA GLY A 92 2.15 1.44 -2.92
C GLY A 92 3.33 0.90 -2.12
N LEU A 93 3.65 1.54 -1.00
CA LEU A 93 4.86 1.25 -0.23
C LEU A 93 4.93 -0.23 0.19
N CYS A 94 3.86 -0.78 0.77
CA CYS A 94 3.84 -2.17 1.21
C CYS A 94 3.87 -3.13 0.02
N ALA A 95 3.06 -2.89 -1.01
CA ALA A 95 3.00 -3.76 -2.18
C ALA A 95 4.36 -3.83 -2.90
N VAL A 96 5.01 -2.67 -3.09
CA VAL A 96 6.35 -2.58 -3.69
C VAL A 96 7.39 -3.29 -2.85
N LEU A 97 7.47 -3.02 -1.54
CA LEU A 97 8.48 -3.65 -0.68
C LEU A 97 8.29 -5.16 -0.56
N ARG A 98 7.05 -5.64 -0.59
CA ARG A 98 6.76 -7.08 -0.71
C ARG A 98 7.33 -7.65 -2.00
N GLN A 99 7.19 -6.95 -3.14
CA GLN A 99 7.78 -7.38 -4.41
C GLN A 99 9.30 -7.34 -4.40
N VAL A 100 9.91 -6.32 -3.78
CA VAL A 100 11.36 -6.25 -3.57
C VAL A 100 11.85 -7.48 -2.82
N ILE A 101 11.24 -7.83 -1.67
CA ILE A 101 11.58 -9.07 -0.93
C ILE A 101 11.33 -10.31 -1.78
N LYS A 102 10.23 -10.35 -2.56
CA LYS A 102 9.90 -11.51 -3.40
C LYS A 102 10.94 -11.79 -4.47
N HIS A 103 11.59 -10.75 -4.98
CA HIS A 103 12.63 -10.80 -6.01
C HIS A 103 14.06 -10.75 -5.43
N SER A 104 14.18 -10.75 -4.09
CA SER A 104 15.45 -10.87 -3.37
C SER A 104 15.83 -12.34 -3.10
N GLU A 105 16.99 -12.55 -2.50
CA GLU A 105 17.44 -13.88 -2.09
C GLU A 105 16.46 -14.58 -1.14
N LYS A 106 16.38 -15.92 -1.23
CA LYS A 106 15.44 -16.73 -0.44
C LYS A 106 15.57 -16.53 1.08
N LYS A 107 16.78 -16.17 1.58
CA LYS A 107 17.01 -15.89 3.00
C LYS A 107 16.08 -14.81 3.56
N TRP A 108 15.63 -13.87 2.72
CA TRP A 108 14.79 -12.75 3.12
C TRP A 108 13.28 -13.03 3.12
N LYS A 109 12.84 -14.17 2.59
CA LYS A 109 11.40 -14.49 2.47
C LYS A 109 10.66 -14.53 3.81
N HIS A 110 11.37 -14.77 4.91
CA HIS A 110 10.80 -14.75 6.26
C HIS A 110 10.19 -13.39 6.64
N LEU A 111 10.65 -12.28 6.05
CA LEU A 111 10.15 -10.93 6.29
C LEU A 111 8.69 -10.74 5.84
N LEU A 112 8.21 -11.57 4.91
CA LEU A 112 6.82 -11.56 4.47
C LEU A 112 5.87 -12.24 5.46
N GLY A 113 6.38 -12.74 6.58
CA GLY A 113 5.59 -13.43 7.59
C GLY A 113 5.08 -14.80 7.14
N PHE A 114 4.24 -15.42 7.98
CA PHE A 114 3.69 -16.74 7.70
C PHE A 114 2.81 -16.71 6.45
N ARG A 115 3.09 -17.62 5.49
CA ARG A 115 2.40 -17.68 4.18
C ARG A 115 2.42 -16.35 3.43
N GLU A 116 3.48 -15.57 3.62
CA GLU A 116 3.63 -14.25 3.00
C GLU A 116 2.50 -13.26 3.34
N ALA A 117 1.88 -13.36 4.52
CA ALA A 117 0.71 -12.56 4.90
C ALA A 117 1.03 -11.13 5.43
N CYS A 118 2.28 -10.83 5.80
CA CYS A 118 2.68 -9.52 6.37
C CYS A 118 2.36 -8.40 5.38
N LEU A 119 1.49 -7.46 5.75
CA LEU A 119 1.10 -6.31 4.92
C LEU A 119 0.53 -6.71 3.54
N PHE A 120 -0.11 -7.87 3.45
CA PHE A 120 -0.72 -8.35 2.20
C PHE A 120 -2.05 -7.65 1.86
N ALA A 121 -2.86 -7.33 2.87
CA ALA A 121 -4.15 -6.65 2.68
C ALA A 121 -3.96 -5.17 2.37
N CYS A 122 -4.91 -4.56 1.65
CA CYS A 122 -4.89 -3.12 1.34
C CYS A 122 -5.10 -2.23 2.57
N ALA A 123 -4.65 -0.98 2.48
CA ALA A 123 -4.78 0.00 3.57
C ALA A 123 -6.25 0.37 3.88
N GLU A 124 -7.15 0.24 2.90
CA GLU A 124 -8.57 0.54 3.02
C GLU A 124 -9.30 -0.45 3.95
N VAL A 125 -8.79 -1.68 4.09
CA VAL A 125 -9.44 -2.74 4.88
C VAL A 125 -8.61 -3.20 6.09
N SER A 126 -7.31 -2.93 6.09
CA SER A 126 -6.36 -3.34 7.12
C SER A 126 -5.81 -2.12 7.86
N LEU A 127 -6.24 -1.93 9.12
CA LEU A 127 -5.67 -0.90 9.99
C LEU A 127 -4.15 -1.04 10.15
N TRP A 128 -3.64 -2.27 10.10
CA TRP A 128 -2.21 -2.54 10.22
C TRP A 128 -1.44 -2.11 8.98
N THR A 129 -1.95 -2.45 7.79
CA THR A 129 -1.35 -1.98 6.54
C THR A 129 -1.44 -0.46 6.46
N LYS A 130 -2.60 0.12 6.82
CA LYS A 130 -2.76 1.58 6.88
C LYS A 130 -1.74 2.23 7.82
N TYR A 131 -1.52 1.65 8.99
CA TYR A 131 -0.54 2.17 9.93
C TYR A 131 0.87 2.22 9.32
N CYS A 132 1.32 1.11 8.72
CA CYS A 132 2.66 1.02 8.13
C CYS A 132 2.82 1.86 6.86
N GLU A 133 1.82 1.90 5.99
CA GLU A 133 1.91 2.55 4.68
C GLU A 133 1.61 4.05 4.72
N VAL A 134 0.70 4.46 5.61
CA VAL A 134 0.12 5.80 5.62
C VAL A 134 0.39 6.50 6.95
N ASP A 135 -0.15 5.98 8.06
CA ASP A 135 -0.23 6.76 9.31
C ASP A 135 1.17 7.11 9.88
N VAL A 136 2.09 6.13 9.96
CA VAL A 136 3.44 6.36 10.50
C VAL A 136 4.32 7.17 9.54
N VAL A 137 4.07 7.03 8.23
CA VAL A 137 4.79 7.75 7.17
C VAL A 137 4.42 9.23 7.18
N VAL A 138 3.12 9.54 7.24
CA VAL A 138 2.61 10.91 7.36
C VAL A 138 3.14 11.56 8.64
N THR A 139 3.13 10.83 9.76
CA THR A 139 3.71 11.31 11.03
C THR A 139 5.18 11.73 10.85
N ALA A 140 5.98 10.93 10.14
CA ALA A 140 7.37 11.28 9.86
C ALA A 140 7.51 12.49 8.93
N GLN A 141 6.64 12.62 7.92
CA GLN A 141 6.63 13.78 7.01
C GLN A 141 6.28 15.09 7.73
N GLU A 142 5.28 15.06 8.61
CA GLU A 142 4.86 16.22 9.42
C GLU A 142 5.99 16.69 10.33
N LEU A 143 6.71 15.76 10.98
CA LEU A 143 7.86 16.08 11.83
C LEU A 143 9.03 16.69 11.06
N LEU A 144 9.24 16.30 9.81
CA LEU A 144 10.24 16.94 8.94
C LEU A 144 9.82 18.37 8.55
N SER A 145 8.51 18.65 8.48
CA SER A 145 7.98 19.98 8.16
C SER A 145 8.14 20.97 9.33
N ASP A 146 7.97 20.47 10.57
CA ASP A 146 7.91 21.30 11.79
C ASP A 146 9.27 21.69 12.36
N GLN A 147 10.38 21.43 11.65
CA GLN A 147 11.74 21.81 12.07
C GLN A 147 11.94 23.34 12.22
N SER A 148 10.95 24.13 11.82
CA SER A 148 10.99 25.60 11.80
C SER A 148 10.35 26.28 13.03
N SER A 149 9.64 25.56 13.91
CA SER A 149 8.87 26.19 15.01
C SER A 149 9.53 26.00 16.38
N CYS A 150 10.10 27.08 16.91
CA CYS A 150 10.99 27.08 18.08
C CYS A 150 10.29 27.09 19.45
N ILE A 151 8.95 27.04 19.53
CA ILE A 151 8.23 27.11 20.80
C ILE A 151 6.94 26.29 20.73
N ARG A 152 7.02 24.98 20.98
CA ARG A 152 5.84 24.15 21.29
C ARG A 152 6.16 23.20 22.42
N ILE A 153 5.20 22.99 23.32
CA ILE A 153 5.24 21.87 24.26
C ILE A 153 5.27 20.60 23.40
N PRO A 154 6.25 19.70 23.58
CA PRO A 154 6.40 18.57 22.68
C PRO A 154 5.27 17.57 22.95
N ARG A 155 4.34 17.48 21.99
CA ARG A 155 3.24 16.53 22.01
C ARG A 155 3.68 15.27 21.26
N ILE A 156 3.50 14.10 21.86
CA ILE A 156 3.76 12.83 21.16
C ILE A 156 2.69 12.66 20.08
N PRO A 157 3.05 12.39 18.81
CA PRO A 157 2.08 12.21 17.75
C PRO A 157 1.14 11.03 18.04
N GLU A 158 -0.12 11.16 17.62
CA GLU A 158 -1.17 10.18 17.90
C GLU A 158 -0.79 8.77 17.42
N ASN A 159 -0.22 8.67 16.23
CA ASN A 159 0.15 7.39 15.63
C ASN A 159 1.28 6.68 16.40
N ILE A 160 2.17 7.42 17.07
CA ILE A 160 3.19 6.83 17.95
C ILE A 160 2.53 6.22 19.18
N VAL A 161 1.56 6.92 19.79
CA VAL A 161 0.80 6.38 20.93
C VAL A 161 -0.08 5.19 20.51
N ARG A 162 -0.65 5.21 19.30
CA ARG A 162 -1.39 4.05 18.76
C ARG A 162 -0.48 2.81 18.58
N PHE A 163 0.79 3.01 18.26
CA PHE A 163 1.75 1.91 18.19
C PHE A 163 2.15 1.38 19.57
N GLU A 164 2.33 2.27 20.55
CA GLU A 164 2.50 1.87 21.95
C GLU A 164 1.34 0.98 22.43
N GLU A 165 0.10 1.45 22.24
CA GLU A 165 -1.10 0.70 22.60
C GLU A 165 -1.19 -0.63 21.84
N HIS A 166 -0.71 -0.69 20.59
CA HIS A 166 -0.64 -1.93 19.83
C HIS A 166 0.34 -2.93 20.42
N LEU A 167 1.56 -2.49 20.75
CA LEU A 167 2.60 -3.34 21.36
C LEU A 167 2.17 -3.87 22.73
N GLY A 168 1.33 -3.13 23.46
CA GLY A 168 0.74 -3.56 24.72
C GLY A 168 -0.37 -4.59 24.60
N GLN A 169 -0.85 -4.91 23.39
CA GLN A 169 -1.84 -5.97 23.19
C GLN A 169 -1.16 -7.35 23.05
N PRO A 170 -1.88 -8.44 23.34
CA PRO A 170 -1.39 -9.79 23.06
C PRO A 170 -1.11 -10.01 21.57
N VAL A 171 0.00 -10.69 21.27
CA VAL A 171 0.38 -11.05 19.89
C VAL A 171 -0.70 -11.91 19.25
N ARG A 172 -0.98 -11.67 17.96
CA ARG A 172 -1.95 -12.46 17.18
C ARG A 172 -1.27 -13.21 16.05
N VAL A 173 -0.88 -14.43 16.36
CA VAL A 173 -0.22 -15.34 15.42
C VAL A 173 -0.99 -16.64 15.27
N HIS A 174 -0.88 -17.25 14.09
CA HIS A 174 -1.40 -18.59 13.86
C HIS A 174 -0.69 -19.60 14.77
N ASN A 175 -1.44 -20.57 15.33
CA ASN A 175 -0.95 -21.59 16.26
C ASN A 175 -0.34 -21.05 17.57
N ILE A 176 -0.80 -19.90 18.08
CA ILE A 176 -0.25 -19.29 19.30
C ILE A 176 -0.15 -20.27 20.49
N GLY A 177 -1.15 -21.15 20.67
CA GLY A 177 -1.15 -22.16 21.74
C GLY A 177 0.05 -23.12 21.69
N LYS A 178 0.45 -23.57 20.48
CA LYS A 178 1.63 -24.44 20.32
C LYS A 178 2.94 -23.74 20.69
N ILE A 179 2.95 -22.42 20.63
CA ILE A 179 4.16 -21.62 20.84
C ILE A 179 4.27 -21.22 22.31
N ILE A 180 3.13 -20.88 22.93
CA ILE A 180 2.95 -20.76 24.38
C ILE A 180 3.42 -22.05 25.07
N GLU A 181 2.90 -23.21 24.63
CA GLU A 181 3.29 -24.52 25.15
C GLU A 181 4.79 -24.81 24.99
N LYS A 182 5.36 -24.48 23.82
CA LYS A 182 6.78 -24.71 23.53
C LYS A 182 7.70 -23.81 24.36
N ASN A 183 7.30 -22.57 24.61
CA ASN A 183 8.11 -21.59 25.34
C ASN A 183 7.85 -21.59 26.86
N GLN A 184 6.85 -22.35 27.35
CA GLN A 184 6.43 -22.35 28.76
C GLN A 184 6.07 -20.95 29.29
N GLU A 185 5.52 -20.10 28.42
CA GLU A 185 5.10 -18.73 28.77
C GLU A 185 3.59 -18.66 28.92
N ASN A 186 3.07 -17.79 29.81
CA ASN A 186 1.63 -17.58 29.97
C ASN A 186 1.00 -16.79 28.80
N SER A 187 1.80 -15.96 28.12
CA SER A 187 1.41 -15.18 26.95
C SER A 187 2.63 -14.80 26.14
N ILE A 188 2.47 -14.67 24.82
CA ILE A 188 3.55 -14.16 23.96
C ILE A 188 3.35 -12.67 23.76
N GLU A 189 4.33 -11.90 24.22
CA GLU A 189 4.41 -10.46 24.02
C GLU A 189 5.08 -10.10 22.69
N HIS A 190 4.88 -8.87 22.25
CA HIS A 190 5.53 -8.35 21.05
C HIS A 190 7.05 -8.21 21.27
N ARG A 191 7.85 -9.01 20.54
CA ARG A 191 9.29 -8.75 20.39
C ARG A 191 9.56 -7.79 19.24
N PHE A 192 8.68 -7.76 18.26
CA PHE A 192 8.70 -6.98 17.03
C PHE A 192 7.27 -6.49 16.76
N ALA A 193 7.11 -5.63 15.76
CA ALA A 193 5.89 -4.92 15.45
C ALA A 193 4.68 -5.87 15.32
N GLU A 194 4.80 -6.96 14.56
CA GLU A 194 3.69 -7.93 14.37
C GLU A 194 3.66 -9.06 15.42
N GLY A 195 4.78 -9.36 16.08
CA GLY A 195 4.90 -10.55 16.94
C GLY A 195 6.31 -10.82 17.44
N TRP A 196 6.76 -12.07 17.50
CA TRP A 196 8.10 -12.40 18.03
C TRP A 196 9.23 -12.41 16.99
N LYS A 197 8.91 -12.28 15.70
CA LYS A 197 9.86 -12.31 14.57
C LYS A 197 9.85 -10.96 13.86
N LEU A 198 11.03 -10.52 13.44
CA LEU A 198 11.19 -9.36 12.58
C LEU A 198 10.49 -9.60 11.24
N SER A 199 9.75 -8.59 10.80
CA SER A 199 8.91 -8.60 9.60
C SER A 199 9.19 -7.38 8.73
N LEU A 200 8.59 -7.32 7.54
CA LEU A 200 8.61 -6.12 6.71
C LEU A 200 8.00 -4.90 7.43
N ALA A 201 7.01 -5.10 8.29
CA ALA A 201 6.41 -3.99 9.05
C ALA A 201 7.45 -3.28 9.93
N ASP A 202 8.33 -4.04 10.58
CA ASP A 202 9.42 -3.48 11.38
C ASP A 202 10.37 -2.62 10.54
N LEU A 203 10.71 -3.08 9.33
CA LEU A 203 11.61 -2.39 8.41
C LEU A 203 10.99 -1.12 7.80
N ILE A 204 9.66 -1.02 7.78
CA ILE A 204 8.96 0.20 7.36
C ILE A 204 8.86 1.18 8.53
N ILE A 205 8.46 0.69 9.71
CA ILE A 205 8.21 1.53 10.89
C ILE A 205 9.51 2.12 11.43
N PHE A 206 10.62 1.39 11.41
CA PHE A 206 11.90 1.80 12.02
C PHE A 206 12.45 3.14 11.52
N PRO A 207 12.64 3.39 10.22
CA PRO A 207 13.12 4.70 9.74
C PRO A 207 12.16 5.85 10.12
N CYS A 208 10.84 5.63 10.15
CA CYS A 208 9.88 6.64 10.61
C CYS A 208 10.02 6.93 12.11
N LEU A 209 10.14 5.89 12.94
CA LEU A 209 10.38 6.05 14.38
C LEU A 209 11.73 6.69 14.67
N ARG A 210 12.74 6.43 13.84
CA ARG A 210 14.05 7.08 13.93
C ARG A 210 13.95 8.60 13.71
N ILE A 211 13.16 9.05 12.73
CA ILE A 211 12.86 10.48 12.51
C ILE A 211 12.21 11.07 13.77
N PHE A 212 11.19 10.40 14.31
CA PHE A 212 10.50 10.82 15.52
C PHE A 212 11.43 10.95 16.74
N ILE A 213 12.23 9.93 17.02
CA ILE A 213 13.16 9.96 18.16
C ILE A 213 14.25 11.02 17.96
N GLN A 214 14.66 11.29 16.73
CA GLN A 214 15.61 12.37 16.46
C GLN A 214 15.03 13.76 16.66
N PHE A 215 13.74 13.95 16.39
CA PHE A 215 13.04 15.21 16.64
C PHE A 215 12.77 15.44 18.13
N MET A 216 12.38 14.39 18.87
CA MET A 216 11.96 14.50 20.26
C MET A 216 13.10 14.29 21.28
N GLY A 217 14.09 13.46 20.97
CA GLY A 217 15.04 12.92 21.96
C GLY A 217 14.52 11.62 22.59
N SER A 218 15.40 10.78 23.17
CA SER A 218 15.04 9.40 23.56
C SER A 218 14.80 9.13 25.04
N ASP A 219 15.42 9.91 25.93
CA ASP A 219 15.64 9.43 27.30
C ASP A 219 14.37 9.49 28.15
N GLU A 220 13.66 10.62 28.10
CA GLU A 220 12.41 10.84 28.81
C GLU A 220 11.20 10.16 28.15
N LEU A 221 11.25 9.85 26.85
CA LEU A 221 10.14 9.19 26.12
C LEU A 221 9.78 7.81 26.71
N SER A 222 10.75 7.14 27.35
CA SER A 222 10.53 5.84 27.99
C SER A 222 9.48 5.87 29.10
N GLN A 223 9.21 7.04 29.70
CA GLN A 223 8.17 7.22 30.72
C GLN A 223 6.75 7.23 30.11
N TYR A 224 6.65 7.55 28.82
CA TYR A 224 5.39 7.80 28.12
C TYR A 224 5.03 6.66 27.15
N ILE A 225 6.03 6.13 26.44
CA ILE A 225 5.88 5.08 25.41
C ILE A 225 6.94 3.96 25.60
N PRO A 226 6.94 3.28 26.76
CA PRO A 226 7.99 2.33 27.14
C PRO A 226 8.15 1.16 26.15
N LEU A 227 7.06 0.60 25.62
CA LEU A 227 7.12 -0.55 24.72
C LEU A 227 7.72 -0.17 23.36
N THR A 228 7.35 1.00 22.85
CA THR A 228 7.88 1.58 21.61
C THR A 228 9.36 1.85 21.73
N ILE A 229 9.82 2.43 22.84
CA ILE A 229 11.24 2.66 23.09
C ILE A 229 12.00 1.35 23.26
N GLN A 230 11.42 0.34 23.93
CA GLN A 230 12.02 -0.98 24.05
C GLN A 230 12.16 -1.67 22.68
N TRP A 231 11.12 -1.61 21.85
CA TRP A 231 11.16 -2.11 20.47
C TRP A 231 12.22 -1.38 19.65
N TYR A 232 12.29 -0.05 19.75
CA TYR A 232 13.27 0.75 19.02
C TYR A 232 14.70 0.41 19.41
N LYS A 233 15.01 0.32 20.71
CA LYS A 233 16.33 -0.09 21.22
C LYS A 233 16.73 -1.47 20.66
N ARG A 234 15.79 -2.42 20.67
CA ARG A 234 15.99 -3.76 20.10
C ARG A 234 16.26 -3.76 18.59
N MET A 235 15.69 -2.82 17.84
CA MET A 235 16.01 -2.62 16.43
C MET A 235 17.42 -2.03 16.26
N CYS A 236 17.81 -1.08 17.11
CA CYS A 236 19.17 -0.52 17.12
C CYS A 236 20.24 -1.53 17.52
N ASP A 237 19.94 -2.54 18.34
CA ASP A 237 20.89 -3.60 18.72
C ASP A 237 21.30 -4.50 17.53
N GLN A 238 20.60 -4.40 16.40
CA GLN A 238 20.89 -5.19 15.21
C GLN A 238 21.82 -4.44 14.26
N GLN A 239 23.05 -4.91 14.12
CA GLN A 239 24.08 -4.24 13.32
C GLN A 239 23.69 -4.06 11.86
N ASN A 240 23.00 -5.03 11.26
CA ASN A 240 22.51 -4.92 9.89
C ASN A 240 21.51 -3.77 9.72
N ILE A 241 20.60 -3.57 10.68
CA ILE A 241 19.65 -2.44 10.67
C ILE A 241 20.40 -1.10 10.70
N LEU A 242 21.36 -0.95 11.63
CA LEU A 242 22.15 0.28 11.71
C LEU A 242 22.99 0.53 10.44
N ASN A 243 23.61 -0.53 9.91
CA ASN A 243 24.37 -0.44 8.67
C ASN A 243 23.49 0.00 7.49
N SER A 244 22.26 -0.50 7.40
CA SER A 244 21.31 -0.10 6.36
C SER A 244 20.80 1.33 6.53
N LEU A 245 20.70 1.83 7.76
CA LEU A 245 20.31 3.21 8.05
C LEU A 245 21.41 4.21 7.66
N ASN A 246 22.68 3.79 7.66
CA ASN A 246 23.84 4.62 7.35
C ASN A 246 23.88 5.19 5.93
N ILE A 247 22.90 4.94 5.06
CA ILE A 247 22.77 5.72 3.81
C ILE A 247 22.00 7.02 4.03
N ILE A 248 21.13 7.12 5.04
CA ILE A 248 20.29 8.30 5.28
C ILE A 248 21.02 9.26 6.23
N TYR A 249 21.67 10.31 5.68
CA TYR A 249 22.52 11.24 6.45
C TYR A 249 21.81 11.87 7.63
N ASP A 250 20.57 12.33 7.43
CA ASP A 250 19.82 13.01 8.48
C ASP A 250 19.58 12.09 9.68
N LEU A 251 19.63 10.76 9.49
CA LEU A 251 19.36 9.78 10.54
C LEU A 251 20.63 9.16 11.17
N LYS A 252 21.83 9.55 10.72
CA LYS A 252 23.12 9.01 11.21
C LYS A 252 23.54 9.54 12.58
N ASN A 253 23.12 10.75 12.93
CA ASN A 253 23.72 11.49 14.04
C ASN A 253 23.22 11.04 15.43
N LYS A 254 24.02 11.36 16.46
CA LYS A 254 23.66 11.14 17.86
C LYS A 254 22.39 11.90 18.21
N LEU A 255 21.49 11.21 18.91
CA LEU A 255 20.30 11.80 19.49
C LEU A 255 20.72 12.90 20.45
N SER A 256 20.26 14.12 20.22
CA SER A 256 20.35 15.18 21.22
C SER A 256 19.14 15.03 22.13
N SER A 257 19.38 14.69 23.40
CA SER A 257 18.31 14.63 24.40
C SER A 257 18.16 16.02 25.03
N PRO A 258 17.03 16.72 24.82
CA PRO A 258 16.72 17.89 25.61
C PRO A 258 16.44 17.45 27.06
N LEU A 259 17.18 18.02 28.02
CA LEU A 259 17.03 17.68 29.44
C LEU A 259 15.69 18.23 29.99
N ASN A 260 14.98 17.42 30.79
CA ASN A 260 13.77 17.79 31.55
C ASN A 260 12.56 18.18 30.69
N VAL A 261 12.30 17.43 29.62
CA VAL A 261 11.12 17.63 28.78
C VAL A 261 9.90 16.89 29.32
N THR A 262 8.79 17.62 29.51
CA THR A 262 7.48 17.02 29.78
C THR A 262 6.70 16.90 28.48
N TYR A 263 6.30 15.68 28.13
CA TYR A 263 5.55 15.41 26.90
C TYR A 263 4.05 15.38 27.16
N ILE A 264 3.28 15.84 26.18
CA ILE A 264 1.81 15.66 26.18
C ILE A 264 1.49 14.37 25.42
N ILE A 265 0.83 13.43 26.09
CA ILE A 265 0.27 12.22 25.47
C ILE A 265 -1.18 12.47 25.02
N PRO A 266 -1.52 12.26 23.74
CA PRO A 266 -2.91 12.20 23.30
C PRO A 266 -3.63 10.95 23.84
N THR A 267 -4.93 11.06 24.06
CA THR A 267 -5.77 9.87 24.30
C THR A 267 -6.06 9.17 22.97
N VAL A 268 -5.82 7.86 22.90
CA VAL A 268 -6.08 7.05 21.70
C VAL A 268 -6.88 5.79 22.07
N PRO A 269 -7.55 5.13 21.11
CA PRO A 269 -8.23 3.88 21.37
C PRO A 269 -7.25 2.79 21.85
N LYS A 270 -7.50 2.21 23.03
CA LYS A 270 -6.71 1.11 23.61
C LYS A 270 -6.98 -0.22 22.90
N GLN A 271 -6.52 -0.35 21.66
CA GLN A 271 -6.79 -1.52 20.83
C GLN A 271 -5.67 -1.85 19.86
N SER A 272 -5.58 -3.13 19.50
CA SER A 272 -4.63 -3.61 18.48
C SER A 272 -4.91 -2.95 17.13
N LEU A 273 -3.86 -2.62 16.39
CA LEU A 273 -3.95 -2.17 15.00
C LEU A 273 -4.42 -3.28 14.01
N TYR A 274 -4.82 -4.46 14.50
CA TYR A 274 -5.52 -5.50 13.73
C TYR A 274 -7.05 -5.42 13.84
N LYS A 275 -7.62 -4.61 14.74
CA LYS A 275 -9.09 -4.51 14.93
C LYS A 275 -9.61 -3.19 14.37
N SER A 276 -10.25 -3.25 13.20
CA SER A 276 -10.95 -2.08 12.63
C SER A 276 -12.18 -1.67 13.43
N ASP A 277 -12.88 -2.63 14.05
CA ASP A 277 -14.04 -2.36 14.89
C ASP A 277 -14.20 -3.46 15.96
N PRO A 278 -14.09 -3.14 17.27
CA PRO A 278 -14.25 -4.12 18.33
C PRO A 278 -15.69 -4.67 18.48
N LYS A 279 -16.71 -3.97 17.96
CA LYS A 279 -18.12 -4.38 17.98
C LYS A 279 -18.51 -5.26 16.77
N ARG A 280 -17.71 -5.27 15.70
CA ARG A 280 -18.04 -5.87 14.39
C ARG A 280 -18.02 -7.41 14.36
N TYR A 281 -17.34 -8.09 15.28
CA TYR A 281 -17.29 -9.55 15.25
C TYR A 281 -18.44 -10.20 16.04
N ARG A 282 -19.60 -10.32 15.38
CA ARG A 282 -20.66 -11.27 15.77
C ARG A 282 -20.96 -12.20 14.58
N PRO A 283 -20.20 -13.29 14.38
CA PRO A 283 -20.42 -14.23 13.27
C PRO A 283 -21.82 -14.84 13.24
N ARG A 284 -22.55 -14.81 14.38
CA ARG A 284 -23.95 -15.26 14.45
C ARG A 284 -24.95 -14.29 13.80
N SER A 285 -24.65 -12.99 13.70
CA SER A 285 -25.64 -12.00 13.23
C SER A 285 -25.50 -11.61 11.76
N LYS A 286 -24.48 -12.09 11.03
CA LYS A 286 -24.27 -11.79 9.59
C LYS A 286 -24.33 -10.28 9.25
N ILE A 287 -23.98 -9.41 10.19
CA ILE A 287 -23.94 -7.96 9.95
C ILE A 287 -22.59 -7.66 9.29
N PHE A 288 -22.60 -7.51 7.96
CA PHE A 288 -21.39 -7.26 7.16
C PHE A 288 -21.15 -5.77 6.89
N THR A 289 -22.19 -4.94 7.06
CA THR A 289 -22.22 -3.50 6.77
C THR A 289 -22.19 -2.67 8.04
N ARG A 290 -21.57 -1.49 7.99
CA ARG A 290 -21.61 -0.49 9.07
C ARG A 290 -22.85 0.36 8.82
N GLN A 291 -23.88 0.16 9.64
CA GLN A 291 -25.18 0.78 9.42
C GLN A 291 -25.11 2.31 9.41
N GLU A 292 -24.28 2.90 10.27
CA GLU A 292 -23.98 4.34 10.29
C GLU A 292 -23.45 4.85 8.93
N ASP A 293 -22.55 4.09 8.29
CA ASP A 293 -22.01 4.45 6.98
C ASP A 293 -23.11 4.37 5.90
N VAL A 294 -24.00 3.37 5.98
CA VAL A 294 -25.15 3.23 5.08
C VAL A 294 -26.13 4.40 5.23
N GLU A 295 -26.50 4.74 6.47
CA GLU A 295 -27.40 5.85 6.78
C GLU A 295 -26.83 7.18 6.34
N SER A 296 -25.53 7.41 6.58
CA SER A 296 -24.82 8.60 6.10
C SER A 296 -24.91 8.73 4.58
N VAL A 297 -24.62 7.67 3.83
CA VAL A 297 -24.72 7.68 2.36
C VAL A 297 -26.15 7.90 1.89
N LEU A 298 -27.14 7.25 2.52
CA LEU A 298 -28.55 7.44 2.16
C LEU A 298 -29.01 8.89 2.41
N SER A 299 -28.56 9.51 3.50
CA SER A 299 -28.89 10.93 3.77
C SER A 299 -28.33 11.88 2.71
N ILE A 300 -27.15 11.59 2.16
CA ILE A 300 -26.58 12.35 1.05
C ILE A 300 -27.47 12.18 -0.19
N VAL A 301 -27.88 10.95 -0.50
CA VAL A 301 -28.75 10.65 -1.66
C VAL A 301 -30.11 11.33 -1.53
N GLU A 302 -30.74 11.27 -0.35
CA GLU A 302 -32.00 11.96 -0.06
C GLU A 302 -31.87 13.47 -0.22
N GLY A 303 -30.70 14.04 0.09
CA GLY A 303 -30.41 15.47 -0.07
C GLY A 303 -30.17 15.93 -1.52
N LEU A 304 -30.06 15.04 -2.50
CA LEU A 304 -29.77 15.40 -3.91
C LEU A 304 -31.00 15.92 -4.70
N ASP A 305 -32.18 16.01 -4.07
CA ASP A 305 -33.45 16.45 -4.67
C ASP A 305 -33.69 15.94 -6.11
N THR A 306 -33.33 14.66 -6.34
CA THR A 306 -33.41 14.03 -7.65
C THR A 306 -34.47 12.93 -7.61
N SER A 307 -35.44 13.00 -8.51
CA SER A 307 -36.43 11.93 -8.65
C SER A 307 -35.77 10.69 -9.27
N ILE A 308 -35.59 9.64 -8.49
CA ILE A 308 -35.12 8.34 -8.98
C ILE A 308 -36.30 7.62 -9.63
N ASN A 309 -36.32 7.54 -10.96
CA ASN A 309 -37.31 6.79 -11.71
C ASN A 309 -36.67 5.55 -12.34
N TYR A 310 -37.42 4.45 -12.39
CA TYR A 310 -36.99 3.24 -13.09
C TYR A 310 -37.42 3.29 -14.55
N ASP A 311 -36.46 3.17 -15.46
CA ASP A 311 -36.77 2.93 -16.86
C ASP A 311 -37.19 1.47 -17.09
N SER A 312 -38.05 1.25 -18.08
CA SER A 312 -38.50 -0.09 -18.48
C SER A 312 -37.39 -0.97 -19.08
N LYS A 313 -36.28 -0.35 -19.52
CA LYS A 313 -35.14 -1.00 -20.14
C LYS A 313 -33.85 -0.44 -19.55
N PRO A 314 -32.79 -1.25 -19.42
CA PRO A 314 -31.50 -0.77 -18.94
C PRO A 314 -30.89 0.24 -19.93
N PHE A 315 -30.08 1.14 -19.40
CA PHE A 315 -29.32 2.07 -20.23
C PHE A 315 -28.36 1.31 -21.16
N GLY A 316 -28.37 1.65 -22.46
CA GLY A 316 -27.58 0.93 -23.47
C GLY A 316 -28.28 -0.31 -24.05
N PHE A 317 -29.58 -0.52 -23.76
CA PHE A 317 -30.34 -1.65 -24.30
C PHE A 317 -30.25 -1.79 -25.83
N GLU A 318 -30.17 -0.68 -26.55
CA GLU A 318 -30.06 -0.64 -28.01
C GLU A 318 -28.69 -1.10 -28.55
N VAL A 319 -27.68 -1.21 -27.69
CA VAL A 319 -26.34 -1.67 -28.08
C VAL A 319 -26.40 -3.16 -28.40
N THR A 320 -26.06 -3.50 -29.65
CA THR A 320 -25.95 -4.88 -30.10
C THR A 320 -24.81 -5.58 -29.38
N PHE A 321 -25.11 -6.69 -28.71
CA PHE A 321 -24.15 -7.53 -28.01
C PHE A 321 -24.51 -9.00 -28.22
N ASN A 322 -23.53 -9.87 -28.46
CA ASN A 322 -23.77 -11.28 -28.67
C ASN A 322 -22.65 -12.15 -28.08
N TRP A 323 -22.98 -12.90 -27.02
CA TRP A 323 -22.08 -13.84 -26.35
C TRP A 323 -21.56 -14.96 -27.27
N ASN A 324 -22.26 -15.30 -28.35
CA ASN A 324 -21.81 -16.32 -29.30
C ASN A 324 -20.60 -15.87 -30.12
N ASN A 325 -20.41 -14.55 -30.27
CA ASN A 325 -19.27 -13.97 -30.96
C ASN A 325 -18.13 -13.64 -29.99
N THR A 326 -18.34 -13.80 -28.69
CA THR A 326 -17.32 -13.57 -27.66
C THR A 326 -16.49 -14.84 -27.46
N PRO A 327 -15.15 -14.76 -27.47
CA PRO A 327 -14.29 -15.90 -27.12
C PRO A 327 -14.66 -16.53 -25.78
N GLU A 328 -14.64 -17.86 -25.71
CA GLU A 328 -15.02 -18.61 -24.50
C GLU A 328 -14.16 -18.20 -23.28
N ASP A 329 -12.89 -17.87 -23.51
CA ASP A 329 -11.93 -17.46 -22.46
C ASP A 329 -12.30 -16.13 -21.75
N ILE A 330 -13.10 -15.29 -22.40
CA ILE A 330 -13.63 -14.04 -21.80
C ILE A 330 -14.75 -14.34 -20.81
N LYS A 331 -15.48 -15.45 -20.98
CA LYS A 331 -16.59 -15.78 -20.09
C LYS A 331 -16.13 -15.85 -18.62
N PRO A 332 -16.97 -15.42 -17.68
CA PRO A 332 -16.60 -15.35 -16.28
C PRO A 332 -16.37 -16.75 -15.72
N ASP A 333 -15.29 -16.91 -14.96
CA ASP A 333 -14.94 -18.17 -14.30
C ASP A 333 -15.69 -18.26 -12.97
N VAL A 334 -16.97 -18.61 -13.07
CA VAL A 334 -17.90 -18.75 -11.94
C VAL A 334 -18.60 -20.12 -12.00
N PRO A 335 -19.11 -20.64 -10.87
CA PRO A 335 -19.88 -21.87 -10.86
C PRO A 335 -21.00 -21.84 -11.91
N LYS A 336 -21.28 -22.96 -12.59
CA LYS A 336 -22.27 -23.05 -13.67
C LYS A 336 -23.64 -22.47 -13.28
N SER A 337 -24.08 -22.68 -12.03
CA SER A 337 -25.32 -22.13 -11.48
C SER A 337 -25.38 -20.60 -11.37
N ARG A 338 -24.23 -19.93 -11.52
CA ARG A 338 -24.08 -18.46 -11.47
C ARG A 338 -23.67 -17.87 -12.83
N LEU A 339 -23.34 -18.71 -13.81
CA LEU A 339 -22.78 -18.27 -15.09
C LEU A 339 -23.75 -17.34 -15.83
N ASP A 340 -24.98 -17.78 -16.09
CA ASP A 340 -25.96 -16.99 -16.84
C ASP A 340 -26.23 -15.62 -16.21
N ARG A 341 -26.45 -15.59 -14.90
CA ARG A 341 -26.65 -14.35 -14.15
C ARG A 341 -25.43 -13.44 -14.20
N LYS A 342 -24.22 -14.02 -14.16
CA LYS A 342 -22.98 -13.24 -14.25
C LYS A 342 -22.79 -12.68 -15.66
N CYS A 343 -23.10 -13.45 -16.70
CA CYS A 343 -23.08 -12.98 -18.08
C CYS A 343 -24.08 -11.85 -18.30
N GLN A 344 -25.33 -12.00 -17.82
CA GLN A 344 -26.34 -10.93 -17.89
C GLN A 344 -25.90 -9.66 -17.15
N GLN A 345 -25.29 -9.80 -15.96
CA GLN A 345 -24.73 -8.67 -15.23
C GLN A 345 -23.65 -7.94 -16.04
N LEU A 346 -22.69 -8.69 -16.59
CA LEU A 346 -21.59 -8.14 -17.37
C LEU A 346 -22.07 -7.51 -18.67
N GLU A 347 -23.03 -8.13 -19.35
CA GLU A 347 -23.63 -7.61 -20.59
C GLU A 347 -24.29 -6.26 -20.35
N ASN A 348 -25.10 -6.12 -19.29
CA ASN A 348 -25.78 -4.87 -18.97
C ASN A 348 -24.78 -3.73 -18.71
N LEU A 349 -23.73 -4.00 -17.93
CA LEU A 349 -22.68 -3.00 -17.65
C LEU A 349 -21.87 -2.68 -18.92
N CYS A 350 -21.51 -3.70 -19.70
CA CYS A 350 -20.74 -3.55 -20.93
C CYS A 350 -21.48 -2.68 -21.95
N LYS A 351 -22.78 -2.94 -22.17
CA LYS A 351 -23.62 -2.13 -23.07
C LYS A 351 -23.71 -0.67 -22.64
N ALA A 352 -23.87 -0.41 -21.34
CA ALA A 352 -23.93 0.95 -20.81
C ALA A 352 -22.63 1.73 -21.13
N VAL A 353 -21.48 1.06 -20.98
CA VAL A 353 -20.16 1.66 -21.27
C VAL A 353 -19.95 1.86 -22.77
N ILE A 354 -20.25 0.86 -23.59
CA ILE A 354 -20.13 0.95 -25.07
C ILE A 354 -20.94 2.14 -25.60
N LYS A 355 -22.12 2.41 -25.02
CA LYS A 355 -22.98 3.53 -25.44
C LYS A 355 -22.33 4.90 -25.21
N ILE A 356 -21.49 5.05 -24.20
CA ILE A 356 -20.90 6.36 -23.81
C ILE A 356 -19.45 6.51 -24.23
N ALA A 357 -18.72 5.41 -24.38
CA ALA A 357 -17.30 5.40 -24.69
C ALA A 357 -17.03 5.95 -26.10
N LYS A 358 -15.97 6.75 -26.21
CA LYS A 358 -15.46 7.32 -27.45
C LYS A 358 -14.10 6.74 -27.79
N ILE A 359 -13.74 6.79 -29.07
CA ILE A 359 -12.41 6.40 -29.54
C ILE A 359 -11.35 7.21 -28.78
N GLY A 360 -10.36 6.52 -28.23
CA GLY A 360 -9.29 7.11 -27.43
C GLY A 360 -9.59 7.30 -25.95
N ASP A 361 -10.80 6.98 -25.48
CA ASP A 361 -11.13 7.08 -24.06
C ASP A 361 -10.29 6.11 -23.22
N ILE A 362 -9.97 6.55 -22.00
CA ILE A 362 -9.38 5.74 -20.95
C ILE A 362 -10.51 5.33 -20.00
N ILE A 363 -10.66 4.02 -19.82
CA ILE A 363 -11.71 3.41 -18.98
C ILE A 363 -11.03 2.65 -17.85
N VAL A 364 -11.39 2.96 -16.61
CA VAL A 364 -10.76 2.33 -15.43
C VAL A 364 -11.78 1.44 -14.71
N ASP A 365 -11.43 0.17 -14.54
CA ASP A 365 -12.15 -0.81 -13.74
C ASP A 365 -11.50 -0.86 -12.34
N PHE A 366 -12.08 -0.16 -11.37
CA PHE A 366 -11.55 -0.16 -9.99
C PHE A 366 -12.07 -1.38 -9.23
N CYS A 367 -11.19 -1.99 -8.42
CA CYS A 367 -11.50 -3.23 -7.73
C CYS A 367 -11.95 -4.34 -8.71
N CYS A 368 -11.30 -4.39 -9.88
CA CYS A 368 -11.69 -5.24 -11.00
C CYS A 368 -11.64 -6.75 -10.70
N GLY A 369 -10.99 -7.14 -9.59
CA GLY A 369 -10.68 -8.52 -9.26
C GLY A 369 -9.82 -9.17 -10.34
N SER A 370 -10.40 -10.13 -11.05
CA SER A 370 -9.76 -10.81 -12.19
C SER A 370 -10.13 -10.18 -13.55
N GLY A 371 -10.72 -8.98 -13.55
CA GLY A 371 -10.99 -8.18 -14.74
C GLY A 371 -12.16 -8.64 -15.59
N HIS A 372 -13.21 -9.25 -15.00
CA HIS A 372 -14.31 -9.81 -15.81
C HIS A 372 -15.02 -8.78 -16.69
N LEU A 373 -15.23 -7.56 -16.20
CA LEU A 373 -15.86 -6.49 -16.98
C LEU A 373 -14.84 -5.79 -17.87
N GLY A 374 -13.72 -5.33 -17.33
CA GLY A 374 -12.72 -4.63 -18.12
C GLY A 374 -12.10 -5.47 -19.25
N ILE A 375 -11.87 -6.78 -19.07
CA ILE A 375 -11.39 -7.66 -20.17
C ILE A 375 -12.45 -7.79 -21.27
N LEU A 376 -13.73 -7.89 -20.88
CA LEU A 376 -14.84 -7.90 -21.84
C LEU A 376 -14.90 -6.60 -22.63
N LEU A 377 -14.76 -5.46 -21.95
CA LEU A 377 -14.73 -4.14 -22.59
C LEU A 377 -13.52 -3.96 -23.50
N ALA A 378 -12.34 -4.45 -23.10
CA ALA A 378 -11.13 -4.38 -23.92
C ALA A 378 -11.32 -5.07 -25.28
N TYR A 379 -12.06 -6.20 -25.29
CA TYR A 379 -12.40 -6.93 -26.51
C TYR A 379 -13.38 -6.15 -27.40
N TYR A 380 -14.42 -5.53 -26.83
CA TYR A 380 -15.45 -4.80 -27.60
C TYR A 380 -15.04 -3.36 -27.97
N LEU A 381 -14.08 -2.78 -27.26
CA LEU A 381 -13.60 -1.40 -27.44
C LEU A 381 -12.09 -1.38 -27.73
N PRO A 382 -11.61 -1.94 -28.86
CA PRO A 382 -10.18 -2.06 -29.17
C PRO A 382 -9.48 -0.70 -29.36
N HIS A 383 -10.24 0.37 -29.52
CA HIS A 383 -9.75 1.74 -29.66
C HIS A 383 -9.82 2.57 -28.37
N CYS A 384 -10.25 1.97 -27.26
CA CYS A 384 -10.17 2.56 -25.91
C CYS A 384 -9.02 1.90 -25.15
N GLN A 385 -8.41 2.63 -24.21
CA GLN A 385 -7.47 2.05 -23.26
C GLN A 385 -8.22 1.58 -22.02
N ILE A 386 -8.08 0.32 -21.66
CA ILE A 386 -8.67 -0.24 -20.45
C ILE A 386 -7.61 -0.37 -19.35
N VAL A 387 -7.88 0.16 -18.17
CA VAL A 387 -7.03 0.02 -16.99
C VAL A 387 -7.74 -0.87 -15.98
N LEU A 388 -7.13 -2.02 -15.67
CA LEU A 388 -7.59 -2.94 -14.65
C LEU A 388 -6.84 -2.68 -13.35
N LEU A 389 -7.54 -2.19 -12.33
CA LEU A 389 -6.94 -1.83 -11.05
C LEU A 389 -7.53 -2.68 -9.93
N ASP A 390 -6.66 -3.34 -9.16
CA ASP A 390 -7.03 -4.02 -7.91
C ASP A 390 -5.84 -4.01 -6.95
N ASN A 391 -6.01 -4.33 -5.68
CA ASN A 391 -4.88 -4.53 -4.77
C ASN A 391 -4.50 -6.02 -4.62
N LYS A 392 -5.45 -6.93 -4.89
CA LYS A 392 -5.29 -8.36 -4.63
C LYS A 392 -4.46 -9.04 -5.71
N GLU A 393 -3.21 -9.31 -5.37
CA GLU A 393 -2.19 -9.92 -6.24
C GLU A 393 -2.70 -11.18 -6.97
N GLU A 394 -3.38 -12.13 -6.30
CA GLU A 394 -3.80 -13.36 -6.98
C GLU A 394 -4.96 -13.13 -7.94
N SER A 395 -5.79 -12.12 -7.70
CA SER A 395 -6.86 -11.74 -8.62
C SER A 395 -6.30 -11.13 -9.90
N LEU A 396 -5.35 -10.20 -9.76
CA LEU A 396 -4.65 -9.62 -10.89
C LEU A 396 -3.83 -10.66 -11.67
N ALA A 397 -3.17 -11.60 -10.99
CA ALA A 397 -2.45 -12.68 -11.66
C ALA A 397 -3.35 -13.50 -12.61
N ARG A 398 -4.62 -13.73 -12.24
CA ARG A 398 -5.61 -14.35 -13.13
C ARG A 398 -5.99 -13.45 -14.30
N GLY A 399 -6.15 -12.15 -14.04
CA GLY A 399 -6.39 -11.12 -15.08
C GLY A 399 -5.26 -11.04 -16.11
N ILE A 400 -4.00 -10.94 -15.65
CA ILE A 400 -2.79 -10.94 -16.50
C ILE A 400 -2.78 -12.16 -17.42
N LYS A 401 -3.05 -13.35 -16.87
CA LYS A 401 -3.07 -14.58 -17.65
C LYS A 401 -4.13 -14.52 -18.76
N LYS A 402 -5.36 -14.07 -18.44
CA LYS A 402 -6.45 -13.93 -19.42
C LYS A 402 -6.11 -12.91 -20.51
N VAL A 403 -5.60 -11.74 -20.14
CA VAL A 403 -5.20 -10.68 -21.09
C VAL A 403 -4.15 -11.20 -22.08
N LYS A 404 -3.12 -11.90 -21.58
CA LYS A 404 -2.08 -12.52 -22.42
C LYS A 404 -2.65 -13.61 -23.34
N GLN A 405 -3.53 -14.47 -22.83
CA GLN A 405 -4.17 -15.55 -23.61
C GLN A 405 -5.04 -15.00 -24.75
N LEU A 406 -5.72 -13.88 -24.52
CA LEU A 406 -6.59 -13.23 -25.50
C LEU A 406 -5.85 -12.29 -26.46
N GLY A 407 -4.56 -12.05 -26.24
CA GLY A 407 -3.77 -11.12 -27.07
C GLY A 407 -4.26 -9.68 -27.03
N LEU A 408 -4.86 -9.25 -25.91
CA LEU A 408 -5.39 -7.89 -25.75
C LEU A 408 -4.24 -6.90 -25.51
N ASN A 409 -4.08 -5.93 -26.40
CA ASN A 409 -2.99 -4.96 -26.37
C ASN A 409 -3.40 -3.59 -25.80
N ASN A 410 -4.70 -3.36 -25.63
CA ASN A 410 -5.29 -2.12 -25.12
C ASN A 410 -5.60 -2.20 -23.61
N VAL A 411 -4.86 -3.04 -22.86
CA VAL A 411 -5.08 -3.26 -21.43
C VAL A 411 -3.81 -2.94 -20.64
N SER A 412 -3.96 -2.14 -19.58
CA SER A 412 -2.92 -1.95 -18.55
C SER A 412 -3.41 -2.52 -17.22
N LEU A 413 -2.58 -3.29 -16.53
CA LEU A 413 -2.91 -3.83 -15.21
C LEU A 413 -2.12 -3.12 -14.12
N ILE A 414 -2.81 -2.68 -13.08
CA ILE A 414 -2.24 -1.93 -11.96
C ILE A 414 -2.62 -2.63 -10.65
N GLN A 415 -1.59 -2.97 -9.85
CA GLN A 415 -1.75 -3.39 -8.47
C GLN A 415 -1.49 -2.22 -7.54
N CYS A 416 -2.53 -1.65 -6.92
CA CYS A 416 -2.34 -0.62 -5.89
C CYS A 416 -3.57 -0.42 -5.00
N ASN A 417 -3.37 0.27 -3.88
CA ASN A 417 -4.44 0.93 -3.14
C ASN A 417 -4.97 2.11 -3.96
N LEU A 418 -6.25 2.47 -3.81
CA LEU A 418 -6.93 3.43 -4.69
C LEU A 418 -6.23 4.79 -4.72
N ASN A 419 -5.71 5.23 -3.56
CA ASN A 419 -5.04 6.53 -3.40
C ASN A 419 -3.68 6.64 -4.12
N TYR A 420 -3.13 5.54 -4.62
CA TYR A 420 -1.91 5.58 -5.44
C TYR A 420 -2.18 5.80 -6.91
N PHE A 421 -3.42 5.66 -7.38
CA PHE A 421 -3.77 5.93 -8.76
C PHE A 421 -4.08 7.41 -8.95
N LYS A 422 -3.37 8.05 -9.88
CA LYS A 422 -3.50 9.47 -10.26
C LYS A 422 -3.76 9.66 -11.76
N GLY A 423 -4.02 8.57 -12.49
CA GLY A 423 -4.27 8.60 -13.92
C GLY A 423 -5.57 9.32 -14.27
N HIS A 424 -5.58 10.04 -15.39
CA HIS A 424 -6.80 10.62 -15.94
C HIS A 424 -7.63 9.54 -16.64
N PHE A 425 -8.95 9.62 -16.52
CA PHE A 425 -9.89 8.74 -17.21
C PHE A 425 -11.19 9.44 -17.57
N GLN A 426 -11.91 8.89 -18.55
CA GLN A 426 -13.19 9.40 -19.02
C GLN A 426 -14.36 8.58 -18.48
N VAL A 427 -14.14 7.29 -18.24
CA VAL A 427 -15.16 6.37 -17.74
C VAL A 427 -14.61 5.57 -16.57
N VAL A 428 -15.45 5.38 -15.55
CA VAL A 428 -15.15 4.59 -14.36
C VAL A 428 -16.17 3.46 -14.20
N LEU A 429 -15.70 2.28 -13.78
CA LEU A 429 -16.51 1.08 -13.56
C LEU A 429 -16.49 0.64 -12.10
#